data_AF-A0AAD2E9F7-F1
#
_entry.id   AF-A0AAD2E9F7-F1
#
_cell.length_a   1.000
_cell.length_b   1.000
_cell.length_c   1.000
_cell.angle_alpha   90.00
_cell.angle_beta   90.00
_cell.angle_gamma   90.00
#
_symmetry.space_group_name_H-M   'P 1'
#
loop_
_entity.id
_entity.type
_entity.pdbx_description
1 polymer ?
#
loop_
_entity_poly.entity_id
_entity_poly.type
_entity_poly.pdbx_seq_one_letter_code
_entity_poly.pdbx_strand_id
1 'polypeptide(L)'
;MNLDNLTLEIFSKLEQKWLCHYDGKKTRLLSIDGGGTTCLAAGAALVHLESQIQAMTGDSHARIVDFFDIIAGTGIGGFLAAMIVADDGVGRPLFSAKDAVKFFMDNQAKLFKEKNVGVFRRRQRNELSEP
;
A
#
# COMPACT_ATOMS: atom_id res chain seq x y z
N MET A 1 -1.49 -0.83 47.15
CA MET A 1 -0.94 -0.86 45.78
C MET A 1 -2.09 -1.22 44.86
N ASN A 2 -2.43 -0.37 43.88
CA ASN A 2 -3.63 -0.54 43.07
C ASN A 2 -3.35 -1.57 41.96
N LEU A 3 -4.24 -2.55 41.75
CA LEU A 3 -4.02 -3.66 40.81
C LEU A 3 -3.83 -3.17 39.37
N ASP A 4 -4.51 -2.08 39.04
CA ASP A 4 -4.42 -1.43 37.72
C ASP A 4 -3.03 -0.85 37.46
N ASN A 5 -2.39 -0.27 38.49
CA ASN A 5 -1.04 0.28 38.37
C ASN A 5 0.02 -0.82 38.18
N LEU A 6 -0.14 -1.95 38.87
CA LEU A 6 0.74 -3.11 38.72
C LEU A 6 0.60 -3.73 37.32
N THR A 7 -0.63 -3.80 36.82
CA THR A 7 -0.93 -4.32 35.48
C THR A 7 -0.33 -3.44 34.39
N LEU A 8 -0.50 -2.11 34.50
CA LEU A 8 0.12 -1.13 33.59
C LEU A 8 1.64 -1.21 33.61
N GLU A 9 2.24 -1.37 34.80
CA GLU A 9 3.70 -1.51 34.93
C GLU A 9 4.20 -2.80 34.27
N ILE A 10 3.49 -3.91 34.45
CA ILE A 10 3.82 -5.20 33.82
C ILE A 10 3.72 -5.09 32.29
N PHE A 11 2.63 -4.53 31.75
CA PHE A 11 2.48 -4.35 30.31
C PHE A 11 3.56 -3.42 29.75
N SER A 12 3.86 -2.31 30.42
CA SER A 12 4.94 -1.41 29.99
C SER A 12 6.30 -2.10 29.99
N LYS A 13 6.63 -2.88 31.02
CA LYS A 13 7.89 -3.66 31.06
C LYS A 13 7.93 -4.77 30.00
N LEU A 14 6.80 -5.41 29.72
CA LEU A 14 6.71 -6.43 28.66
C LEU A 14 6.82 -5.80 27.28
N GLU A 15 6.14 -4.69 27.01
CA GLU A 15 6.29 -3.92 25.77
C GLU A 15 7.74 -3.48 25.59
N GLN A 16 8.38 -2.92 26.61
CA GLN A 16 9.80 -2.55 26.53
C GLN A 16 10.73 -3.76 26.33
N LYS A 17 10.39 -4.93 26.86
CA LYS A 17 11.23 -6.13 26.72
C LYS A 17 11.04 -6.85 25.38
N TRP A 18 9.84 -6.80 24.82
CA TRP A 18 9.46 -7.57 23.63
C TRP A 18 9.36 -6.73 22.35
N LEU A 19 9.12 -5.41 22.45
CA LEU A 19 9.05 -4.51 21.30
C LEU A 19 10.36 -3.75 21.03
N CYS A 20 11.36 -3.76 21.92
CA CYS A 20 12.59 -3.02 21.68
C CYS A 20 13.91 -3.74 22.01
N HIS A 21 14.49 -4.36 20.99
CA HIS A 21 15.83 -3.94 20.56
C HIS A 21 15.71 -2.60 19.81
N TYR A 22 15.42 -1.51 20.53
CA TYR A 22 15.30 -0.17 19.92
C TYR A 22 16.68 0.47 19.91
N ASP A 23 17.36 0.38 18.77
CA ASP A 23 18.66 1.03 18.51
C ASP A 23 18.55 2.56 18.33
N GLY A 24 17.52 3.20 18.90
CA GLY A 24 17.24 4.63 18.65
C GLY A 24 16.67 4.95 17.25
N LYS A 25 16.69 3.99 16.32
CA LYS A 25 16.21 4.15 14.94
C LYS A 25 14.68 4.13 14.89
N LYS A 26 14.08 5.22 14.39
CA LYS A 26 12.63 5.32 14.16
C LYS A 26 12.24 4.49 12.93
N THR A 27 11.23 3.63 13.08
CA THR A 27 10.60 2.92 11.96
C THR A 27 9.72 3.89 11.16
N ARG A 28 9.88 3.90 9.84
CA ARG A 28 9.15 4.76 8.91
C ARG A 28 8.16 3.92 8.11
N LEU A 29 6.87 4.26 8.22
CA LEU A 29 5.79 3.55 7.55
C LEU A 29 5.06 4.47 6.57
N LEU A 30 4.83 3.96 5.36
CA LEU A 30 3.99 4.57 4.33
C LEU A 30 2.72 3.73 4.16
N SER A 31 1.55 4.33 4.43
CA SER A 31 0.26 3.71 4.15
C SER A 31 -0.42 4.43 2.99
N ILE A 32 -0.87 3.67 2.00
CA ILE A 32 -1.51 4.18 0.79
C ILE A 32 -2.95 3.68 0.76
N ASP A 33 -3.87 4.58 1.05
CA ASP A 33 -5.30 4.27 0.98
C ASP A 33 -5.72 3.93 -0.45
N GLY A 34 -6.62 2.96 -0.58
CA GLY A 34 -7.37 2.77 -1.80
C GLY A 34 -8.40 3.89 -2.02
N GLY A 35 -9.05 3.89 -3.17
CA GLY A 35 -10.15 4.82 -3.44
C GLY A 35 -10.79 4.55 -4.78
N GLY A 36 -12.03 4.05 -4.78
CA GLY A 36 -12.86 3.89 -5.97
C GLY A 36 -12.12 3.28 -7.17
N THR A 37 -12.22 3.95 -8.33
CA THR A 37 -11.57 3.58 -9.59
C THR A 37 -10.34 4.44 -9.91
N THR A 38 -9.99 5.41 -9.07
CA THR A 38 -8.98 6.44 -9.38
C THR A 38 -7.93 6.54 -8.28
N CYS A 39 -6.66 6.63 -8.68
CA CYS A 39 -5.55 6.85 -7.74
C CYS A 39 -5.07 8.29 -7.68
N LEU A 40 -5.77 9.26 -8.28
CA LEU A 40 -5.20 10.57 -8.62
C LEU A 40 -4.54 11.29 -7.44
N ALA A 41 -5.20 11.35 -6.28
CA ALA A 41 -4.65 12.02 -5.10
C ALA A 41 -3.45 11.26 -4.52
N ALA A 42 -3.58 9.94 -4.30
CA ALA A 42 -2.49 9.10 -3.78
C ALA A 42 -1.29 9.07 -4.74
N GLY A 43 -1.54 8.91 -6.03
CA GLY A 43 -0.54 8.92 -7.09
C GLY A 43 0.19 10.26 -7.19
N ALA A 44 -0.53 11.38 -7.19
CA ALA A 44 0.09 12.71 -7.17
C ALA A 44 0.94 12.93 -5.92
N ALA A 45 0.46 12.48 -4.75
CA ALA A 45 1.21 12.57 -3.50
C ALA A 45 2.50 11.73 -3.54
N LEU A 46 2.45 10.50 -4.08
CA LEU A 46 3.64 9.64 -4.21
C LEU A 46 4.67 10.25 -5.18
N VAL A 47 4.22 10.75 -6.33
CA VAL A 47 5.11 11.41 -7.30
C VAL A 47 5.78 12.64 -6.69
N HIS A 48 5.01 13.45 -5.96
CA HIS A 48 5.54 14.61 -5.27
C HIS A 48 6.52 14.22 -4.15
N LEU A 49 6.17 13.21 -3.34
CA LEU A 49 7.02 12.70 -2.27
C LEU A 49 8.38 12.24 -2.80
N GLU A 50 8.41 11.43 -3.86
CA GLU A 50 9.65 10.96 -4.46
C GLU A 50 10.49 12.10 -5.04
N SER A 51 9.84 13.07 -5.70
CA SER A 51 10.47 14.31 -6.17
C SER A 51 11.13 15.08 -5.03
N GLN A 52 10.44 15.23 -3.89
CA GLN A 52 10.99 15.92 -2.72
C GLN A 52 12.16 15.14 -2.10
N ILE A 53 12.08 13.81 -2.04
CA ILE A 53 13.19 12.97 -1.57
C ILE A 53 14.44 13.20 -2.44
N GLN A 54 14.30 13.16 -3.77
CA GLN A 54 15.40 13.39 -4.70
C GLN A 54 15.98 14.81 -4.55
N ALA A 55 15.13 15.82 -4.43
CA ALA A 55 15.56 17.20 -4.25
C ALA A 55 16.30 17.43 -2.92
N MET A 56 15.84 16.83 -1.83
CA MET A 56 16.46 16.99 -0.51
C MET A 56 17.75 16.19 -0.34
N THR A 57 17.87 15.06 -1.04
CA THR A 57 19.05 14.19 -0.99
C THR A 57 20.12 14.59 -2.02
N GLY A 58 19.71 15.26 -3.10
CA GLY A 58 20.55 15.53 -4.27
C GLY A 58 20.78 14.29 -5.14
N ASP A 59 20.11 13.17 -4.87
CA ASP A 59 20.25 11.91 -5.61
C ASP A 59 19.02 11.67 -6.50
N SER A 60 19.20 11.70 -7.82
CA SER A 60 18.15 11.40 -8.81
C SER A 60 17.74 9.91 -8.83
N HIS A 61 18.55 9.05 -8.22
CA HIS A 61 18.31 7.61 -8.10
C HIS A 61 17.66 7.24 -6.76
N ALA A 62 17.45 8.22 -5.87
CA ALA A 62 16.69 8.01 -4.64
C ALA A 62 15.23 7.68 -4.96
N ARG A 63 14.68 6.71 -4.23
CA ARG A 63 13.33 6.18 -4.40
C ARG A 63 12.63 6.08 -3.06
N ILE A 64 11.30 6.04 -3.06
CA ILE A 64 10.51 5.95 -1.82
C ILE A 64 10.97 4.78 -0.93
N VAL A 65 11.27 3.63 -1.52
CA VAL A 65 11.69 2.40 -0.80
C VAL A 65 12.99 2.55 -0.01
N ASP A 66 13.85 3.51 -0.38
CA ASP A 66 15.09 3.77 0.35
C ASP A 66 14.82 4.48 1.71
N PHE A 67 13.63 5.08 1.85
CA PHE A 67 13.26 5.94 2.98
C PHE A 67 12.14 5.40 3.85
N PHE A 68 11.51 4.28 3.49
CA PHE A 68 10.44 3.67 4.27
C PHE A 68 10.77 2.21 4.54
N ASP A 69 10.69 1.81 5.81
CA ASP A 69 10.95 0.44 6.24
C ASP A 69 9.75 -0.46 5.93
N ILE A 70 8.55 0.11 5.93
CA ILE A 70 7.29 -0.59 5.65
C ILE A 70 6.44 0.25 4.70
N ILE A 71 5.93 -0.39 3.65
CA ILE A 71 4.97 0.21 2.72
C ILE A 71 3.74 -0.72 2.66
N ALA A 72 2.58 -0.15 2.93
CA ALA A 72 1.30 -0.86 2.91
C ALA A 72 0.28 -0.09 2.07
N GLY A 73 -0.70 -0.81 1.52
CA GLY A 73 -1.83 -0.16 0.87
C GLY A 73 -2.99 -1.10 0.63
N THR A 74 -4.17 -0.52 0.38
CA THR A 74 -5.42 -1.26 0.13
C THR A 74 -5.96 -0.97 -1.27
N GLY A 75 -6.53 -1.98 -1.94
CA GLY A 75 -7.07 -1.82 -3.30
C GLY A 75 -6.03 -1.25 -4.29
N ILE A 76 -6.35 -0.12 -4.94
CA ILE A 76 -5.43 0.57 -5.84
C ILE A 76 -4.16 1.05 -5.11
N GLY A 77 -4.27 1.46 -3.84
CA GLY A 77 -3.10 1.83 -3.04
C GLY A 77 -2.17 0.64 -2.79
N GLY A 78 -2.72 -0.56 -2.60
CA GLY A 78 -1.94 -1.80 -2.50
C GLY A 78 -1.24 -2.17 -3.81
N PHE A 79 -1.90 -1.93 -4.95
CA PHE A 79 -1.29 -2.07 -6.27
C PHE A 79 -0.10 -1.11 -6.45
N LEU A 80 -0.28 0.17 -6.10
CA LEU A 80 0.81 1.16 -6.16
C LEU A 80 1.96 0.80 -5.22
N ALA A 81 1.66 0.36 -3.98
CA ALA A 81 2.66 -0.13 -3.03
C ALA A 81 3.48 -1.28 -3.62
N ALA A 82 2.82 -2.26 -4.25
CA ALA A 82 3.50 -3.38 -4.89
C ALA A 82 4.37 -2.92 -6.07
N MET A 83 3.90 -1.98 -6.89
CA MET A 83 4.68 -1.46 -8.01
C MET A 83 5.96 -0.75 -7.57
N ILE A 84 5.90 0.14 -6.59
CA ILE A 84 7.09 0.90 -6.15
C ILE A 84 8.09 0.03 -5.36
N VAL A 85 7.65 -1.12 -4.83
CA VAL A 85 8.51 -2.10 -4.14
C VAL A 85 9.04 -3.19 -5.08
N ALA A 86 8.44 -3.38 -6.25
CA ALA A 86 8.85 -4.41 -7.19
C ALA A 86 10.33 -4.29 -7.54
N ASP A 87 11.10 -5.36 -7.32
CA ASP A 87 12.53 -5.40 -7.59
C ASP A 87 12.82 -5.57 -9.09
N ASP A 88 13.86 -4.90 -9.57
CA ASP A 88 14.35 -5.00 -10.95
C ASP A 88 15.31 -6.19 -11.18
N GLY A 89 15.55 -6.99 -10.14
CA GLY A 89 16.45 -8.14 -10.14
C GLY A 89 17.88 -7.81 -9.73
N VAL A 90 18.21 -6.54 -9.49
CA VAL A 90 19.52 -6.08 -9.00
C VAL A 90 19.43 -5.33 -7.67
N GLY A 91 18.30 -5.41 -6.96
CA GLY A 91 18.12 -4.80 -5.65
C GLY A 91 17.66 -3.35 -5.69
N ARG A 92 17.08 -2.89 -6.81
CA ARG A 92 16.51 -1.55 -6.97
C ARG A 92 15.04 -1.64 -7.39
N PRO A 93 14.22 -0.64 -7.06
CA PRO A 93 12.82 -0.66 -7.47
C PRO A 93 12.70 -0.46 -8.99
N LEU A 94 11.97 -1.37 -9.62
CA LEU A 94 11.67 -1.42 -11.04
C LEU A 94 10.90 -0.20 -11.53
N PHE A 95 10.08 0.41 -10.67
CA PHE A 95 9.25 1.56 -11.01
C PHE A 95 9.57 2.75 -10.11
N SER A 96 9.74 3.92 -10.71
CA SER A 96 9.56 5.18 -9.97
C SER A 96 8.09 5.36 -9.57
N ALA A 97 7.81 6.24 -8.61
CA ALA A 97 6.44 6.60 -8.27
C ALA A 97 5.66 7.10 -9.49
N LYS A 98 6.34 7.83 -10.38
CA LYS A 98 5.77 8.34 -11.64
C LYS A 98 5.45 7.21 -12.62
N ASP A 99 6.34 6.24 -12.76
CA ASP A 99 6.14 5.11 -13.66
C ASP A 99 5.02 4.20 -13.17
N ALA A 100 4.93 3.97 -11.85
CA ALA A 100 3.85 3.20 -11.24
C ALA A 100 2.47 3.84 -11.50
N VAL A 101 2.35 5.15 -11.27
CA VAL A 101 1.10 5.89 -11.54
C VAL A 101 0.76 5.87 -13.03
N LYS A 102 1.75 6.09 -13.90
CA LYS A 102 1.55 6.05 -15.35
C LYS A 102 1.07 4.67 -15.80
N PHE A 103 1.72 3.60 -15.34
CA PHE A 103 1.33 2.24 -15.66
C PHE A 103 -0.11 1.96 -15.23
N PHE A 104 -0.50 2.40 -14.03
CA PHE A 104 -1.89 2.28 -13.58
C PHE A 104 -2.85 2.98 -14.55
N MET A 105 -2.59 4.25 -14.89
CA MET A 105 -3.47 5.03 -15.78
C MET A 105 -3.59 4.42 -17.18
N ASP A 106 -2.48 3.91 -17.72
CA ASP A 106 -2.45 3.27 -19.05
C ASP A 106 -3.20 1.92 -19.07
N ASN A 107 -3.32 1.25 -17.91
CA ASN A 107 -3.91 -0.07 -17.80
C ASN A 107 -5.23 -0.15 -17.04
N GLN A 108 -5.71 0.95 -16.42
CA GLN A 108 -6.89 0.95 -15.56
C GLN A 108 -8.13 0.35 -16.25
N ALA A 109 -8.33 0.66 -17.53
CA ALA A 109 -9.48 0.17 -18.30
C ALA A 109 -9.43 -1.35 -18.54
N LYS A 110 -8.23 -1.95 -18.56
CA LYS A 110 -8.05 -3.41 -18.66
C LYS A 110 -8.16 -4.08 -17.29
N LEU A 111 -7.59 -3.45 -16.25
CA LEU A 111 -7.57 -3.95 -14.89
C LEU A 111 -8.96 -3.97 -14.25
N PHE A 112 -9.80 -2.98 -14.56
CA PHE A 112 -11.15 -2.84 -14.01
C PHE A 112 -12.25 -3.00 -15.05
N LYS A 113 -12.06 -3.88 -16.05
CA LYS A 113 -13.15 -4.21 -16.97
C LYS A 113 -14.38 -4.66 -16.19
N GLU A 114 -15.48 -3.91 -16.32
CA GLU A 114 -16.78 -4.37 -15.88
C GLU A 114 -17.06 -5.70 -16.59
N LYS A 115 -17.03 -6.80 -15.83
CA LYS A 115 -17.66 -8.02 -16.30
C LYS A 115 -19.15 -7.72 -16.29
N ASN A 116 -19.71 -7.45 -17.47
CA ASN A 116 -21.14 -7.63 -17.71
C ASN A 116 -21.45 -9.12 -17.50
N VAL A 117 -21.53 -9.54 -16.23
CA VAL A 117 -22.10 -10.83 -15.85
C VAL A 117 -23.57 -10.70 -16.18
N GLY A 118 -23.92 -11.13 -17.40
CA GLY A 118 -25.26 -11.02 -17.95
C GLY A 118 -26.31 -11.45 -16.92
N VAL A 119 -27.17 -10.50 -16.56
CA VAL A 119 -28.34 -10.69 -15.70
C VAL A 119 -29.25 -11.83 -16.23
N PHE A 120 -29.07 -12.24 -17.49
CA PHE A 120 -29.79 -13.34 -18.13
C PHE A 120 -29.48 -14.74 -17.61
N ARG A 121 -28.40 -14.98 -16.84
CA ARG A 121 -28.10 -16.35 -16.35
C ARG A 121 -28.83 -16.73 -15.06
N ARG A 122 -29.50 -15.79 -14.38
CA ARG A 122 -30.28 -16.07 -13.16
C ARG A 122 -31.75 -16.43 -13.41
N ARG A 123 -32.31 -16.16 -14.60
CA ARG A 123 -33.72 -16.44 -14.90
C ARG A 123 -34.01 -17.87 -15.33
N GLN A 124 -33.07 -18.58 -15.95
CA GLN A 124 -33.28 -19.96 -16.40
C GLN A 124 -33.29 -21.03 -15.28
N ARG A 125 -33.02 -20.66 -14.02
CA ARG A 125 -33.03 -21.62 -12.90
C ARG A 125 -34.38 -21.68 -12.15
N ASN A 126 -35.28 -20.75 -12.41
CA ASN A 126 -36.57 -20.67 -11.71
C ASN A 126 -37.75 -21.24 -12.52
N GLU A 127 -37.53 -21.71 -13.76
CA GLU A 127 -38.58 -22.32 -14.60
C GLU A 127 -38.56 -23.85 -14.61
N LEU A 128 -37.68 -24.49 -13.82
CA LEU A 128 -37.56 -25.96 -13.72
C LEU A 128 -37.90 -26.50 -12.32
N SER A 129 -38.66 -25.73 -11.54
CA SER A 129 -39.11 -26.14 -10.20
C SER A 129 -40.58 -25.80 -10.00
N GLU A 130 -41.46 -26.49 -10.73
CA GLU A 130 -42.85 -26.68 -10.30
C GLU A 130 -43.18 -28.18 -10.40
N PRO A 131 -43.79 -28.80 -9.35
CA PRO A 131 -44.31 -30.15 -9.40
C PRO A 131 -45.64 -30.24 -10.16
#